data_AF-A0AAW0VW28-F1
#
_entry.id   AF-A0AAW0VW28-F1
#
_cell.length_a   1.000
_cell.length_b   1.000
_cell.length_c   1.000
_cell.angle_alpha   90.00
_cell.angle_beta   90.00
_cell.angle_gamma   90.00
#
_symmetry.space_group_name_H-M   'P 1'
#
loop_
_entity.id
_entity.type
_entity.pdbx_description
1 polymer ?
#
loop_
_entity_poly.entity_id
_entity_poly.type
_entity_poly.pdbx_seq_one_letter_code
_entity_poly.pdbx_strand_id
1 'polypeptide(L)'
;KNLAIERMIVEGCDILLDVNQMFVRQGSLIQVLGDRPRSTKSRLGQFKSEKEAVRQCFLFSNHLIVATRTSGGKLHLVPGVGKVPLNDATLIEDPNDLGNQEDDG
;
A
#
# COMPACT_ATOMS: atom_id res chain seq x y z
N LYS A 1 14.27 -7.37 -14.65
CA LYS A 1 13.16 -8.31 -14.99
C LYS A 1 12.83 -9.15 -13.74
N ASN A 2 11.67 -8.96 -13.11
CA ASN A 2 11.34 -9.56 -11.80
C ASN A 2 10.44 -10.79 -11.94
N LEU A 3 10.97 -11.82 -12.61
CA LEU A 3 10.25 -13.04 -12.99
C LEU A 3 9.59 -13.78 -11.80
N ALA A 4 10.12 -13.64 -10.58
CA ALA A 4 9.54 -14.26 -9.40
C ALA A 4 8.23 -13.57 -8.97
N ILE A 5 8.16 -12.24 -9.02
CA ILE A 5 6.96 -11.47 -8.64
C ILE A 5 5.87 -11.67 -9.69
N GLU A 6 6.25 -11.69 -10.97
CA GLU A 6 5.34 -11.95 -12.10
C GLU A 6 4.62 -13.30 -11.96
N ARG A 7 5.33 -14.34 -11.53
CA ARG A 7 4.77 -15.68 -11.29
C ARG A 7 3.83 -15.75 -10.08
N MET A 8 3.87 -14.76 -9.20
CA MET A 8 3.03 -14.72 -8.00
C MET A 8 1.71 -13.96 -8.24
N ILE A 9 1.68 -12.96 -9.13
CA ILE A 9 0.46 -12.18 -9.40
C ILE A 9 -0.45 -12.94 -10.38
N VAL A 10 -1.63 -13.35 -9.91
CA VAL A 10 -2.51 -14.29 -10.64
C VAL A 10 -3.04 -13.73 -11.94
N GLU A 11 -3.36 -12.44 -11.96
CA GLU A 11 -4.00 -11.76 -13.10
C GLU A 11 -2.98 -11.23 -14.12
N GLY A 12 -1.68 -11.39 -13.81
CA GLY A 12 -0.61 -10.65 -14.48
C GLY A 12 -0.59 -9.17 -14.08
N CYS A 13 0.54 -8.51 -14.34
CA CYS A 13 0.69 -7.09 -14.09
C CYS A 13 1.62 -6.49 -15.16
N ASP A 14 1.05 -5.69 -16.06
CA ASP A 14 1.74 -4.96 -17.14
C ASP A 14 2.95 -4.15 -16.67
N ILE A 15 2.89 -3.55 -15.48
CA ILE A 15 4.01 -2.81 -14.87
C ILE A 15 5.25 -3.71 -14.72
N LEU A 16 5.08 -5.00 -14.48
CA LEU A 16 6.20 -5.95 -14.37
C LEU A 16 6.85 -6.28 -15.72
N LEU A 17 6.13 -6.01 -16.82
CA LEU A 17 6.61 -6.20 -18.19
C LEU A 17 7.29 -4.95 -18.76
N ASP A 18 7.03 -3.78 -18.18
CA ASP A 18 7.63 -2.51 -18.60
C ASP A 18 9.12 -2.47 -18.24
N VAL A 19 9.96 -2.43 -19.29
CA VAL A 19 11.42 -2.39 -19.16
C VAL A 19 11.95 -1.09 -18.55
N ASN A 20 11.12 -0.03 -18.52
CA ASN A 20 11.49 1.26 -17.94
C ASN A 20 11.22 1.33 -16.43
N GLN A 21 10.62 0.30 -15.83
CA GLN A 21 10.43 0.21 -14.39
C GLN A 21 11.62 -0.50 -13.74
N MET A 22 12.24 0.17 -12.79
CA MET A 22 13.26 -0.44 -11.92
C MET A 22 12.61 -0.86 -10.61
N PHE A 23 12.83 -2.11 -10.18
CA PHE A 23 12.39 -2.55 -8.85
C PHE A 23 13.25 -1.91 -7.78
N VAL A 24 12.61 -1.35 -6.76
CA VAL A 24 13.26 -0.65 -5.66
C VAL A 24 13.22 -1.49 -4.39
N ARG A 25 12.02 -1.87 -3.93
CA ARG A 25 11.84 -2.64 -2.69
C ARG A 25 10.49 -3.34 -2.62
N GLN A 26 10.39 -4.35 -1.76
CA GLN A 26 9.14 -5.00 -1.39
C GLN A 26 8.94 -4.94 0.12
N GLY A 27 7.67 -4.93 0.57
CA GLY A 27 7.34 -4.92 1.99
C GLY A 27 5.87 -5.20 2.26
N SER A 28 5.58 -5.60 3.50
CA SER A 28 4.21 -5.75 3.99
C SER A 28 3.75 -4.43 4.62
N LEU A 29 2.62 -3.89 4.18
CA LEU A 29 2.01 -2.69 4.74
C LEU A 29 0.62 -3.01 5.30
N ILE A 30 0.19 -2.25 6.31
CA ILE A 30 -1.19 -2.31 6.80
C ILE A 30 -1.95 -1.18 6.11
N GLN A 31 -2.94 -1.54 5.30
CA GLN A 31 -3.87 -0.58 4.73
C GLN A 31 -4.96 -0.32 5.76
N VAL A 32 -5.00 0.89 6.30
CA VAL A 32 -6.12 1.38 7.11
C VAL A 32 -7.30 1.66 6.17
N LEU A 33 -8.34 0.83 6.23
CA LEU A 33 -9.59 1.02 5.49
C LEU A 33 -10.55 1.79 6.41
N GLY A 34 -10.49 3.12 6.30
CA GLY A 34 -11.38 4.04 6.99
C GLY A 34 -12.07 4.98 6.02
N ASP A 35 -13.29 5.39 6.34
CA ASP A 35 -13.96 6.49 5.65
C ASP A 35 -13.17 7.78 5.93
N ARG A 36 -12.29 8.13 4.99
CA ARG A 36 -11.66 9.44 4.77
C ARG A 36 -12.23 10.55 5.69
N PRO A 37 -11.57 10.98 6.76
CA PRO A 37 -12.01 12.16 7.48
C PRO A 37 -11.14 13.35 7.08
N ARG A 38 -11.77 14.44 6.60
CA ARG A 38 -11.45 15.83 6.95
C ARG A 38 -12.44 16.77 6.24
N SER A 39 -13.69 16.76 6.69
CA SER A 39 -14.50 17.99 6.72
C SER A 39 -14.46 18.51 8.15
N THR A 40 -13.86 19.67 8.31
CA THR A 40 -13.84 20.47 9.53
C THR A 40 -15.27 20.62 10.09
N LYS A 41 -15.40 20.49 11.42
CA LYS A 41 -16.62 20.66 12.25
C LYS A 41 -17.66 19.53 12.19
N SER A 42 -17.70 18.68 13.22
CA SER A 42 -18.70 18.78 14.30
C SER A 42 -18.75 17.51 15.18
N ARG A 43 -18.82 17.77 16.50
CA ARG A 43 -19.54 17.06 17.58
C ARG A 43 -19.55 15.52 17.63
N LEU A 44 -18.90 15.03 18.70
CA LEU A 44 -19.27 13.94 19.61
C LEU A 44 -19.92 12.66 19.03
N GLY A 45 -19.18 11.56 19.09
CA GLY A 45 -19.72 10.21 19.29
C GLY A 45 -19.89 9.36 18.04
N GLN A 46 -18.81 8.73 17.55
CA GLN A 46 -18.95 7.46 16.83
C GLN A 46 -17.61 6.71 16.79
N PHE A 47 -17.53 5.60 17.54
CA PHE A 47 -16.50 4.59 17.36
C PHE A 47 -16.66 3.99 15.96
N LYS A 48 -15.88 4.49 14.99
CA LYS A 48 -15.75 3.86 13.67
C LYS A 48 -14.72 2.76 13.81
N SER A 49 -15.11 1.51 13.58
CA SER A 49 -14.18 0.38 13.49
C SER A 49 -13.29 0.60 12.27
N GLU A 50 -12.05 1.03 12.48
CA GLU A 50 -11.05 1.04 11.41
C GLU A 50 -10.81 -0.40 10.98
N LYS A 51 -11.09 -0.69 9.70
CA LYS A 51 -10.85 -2.02 9.16
C LYS A 51 -9.43 -2.04 8.62
N GLU A 52 -8.54 -2.82 9.21
CA GLU A 52 -7.19 -2.96 8.69
C GLU A 52 -7.08 -4.13 7.70
N ALA A 53 -6.19 -4.00 6.71
CA ALA A 53 -5.88 -5.09 5.81
C ALA A 53 -4.39 -5.13 5.48
N VAL A 54 -3.76 -6.29 5.69
CA VAL A 54 -2.36 -6.52 5.33
C VAL A 54 -2.22 -6.61 3.80
N ARG A 55 -1.33 -5.81 3.24
CA ARG A 55 -1.01 -5.74 1.81
C ARG A 55 0.46 -6.05 1.55
N GLN A 56 0.71 -6.79 0.48
CA GLN A 56 2.05 -6.95 -0.08
C GLN A 56 2.28 -5.85 -1.10
N CYS A 57 3.28 -5.02 -0.86
CA CYS A 57 3.56 -3.84 -1.66
C CYS A 57 4.93 -3.98 -2.35
N PHE A 58 4.97 -3.61 -3.63
CA PHE A 58 6.18 -3.65 -4.45
C PHE A 58 6.40 -2.28 -5.07
N LEU A 59 7.46 -1.61 -4.65
CA LEU A 59 7.84 -0.30 -5.14
C LEU A 59 8.75 -0.46 -6.35
N PHE A 60 8.33 0.14 -7.46
CA PHE A 60 9.10 0.35 -8.67
C PHE A 60 9.40 1.85 -8.83
N SER A 61 10.26 2.19 -9.79
CA SER A 61 10.66 3.57 -10.05
C SER A 61 9.49 4.51 -10.36
N ASN A 62 8.46 4.04 -11.07
CA ASN A 62 7.31 4.88 -11.43
C ASN A 62 5.97 4.38 -10.88
N HIS A 63 5.93 3.22 -10.22
CA HIS A 63 4.69 2.64 -9.68
C HIS A 63 4.89 1.97 -8.33
N LEU A 64 3.87 2.05 -7.49
CA LEU A 64 3.68 1.18 -6.33
C LEU A 64 2.58 0.16 -6.67
N ILE A 65 2.93 -1.12 -6.64
CA ILE A 65 1.97 -2.22 -6.79
C ILE A 65 1.49 -2.62 -5.39
N VAL A 66 0.18 -2.73 -5.21
CA VAL A 66 -0.47 -3.13 -3.94
C VAL A 66 -1.28 -4.39 -4.18
N ALA A 67 -0.96 -5.46 -3.46
CA ALA A 67 -1.58 -6.76 -3.62
C ALA A 67 -2.00 -7.39 -2.28
N THR A 68 -2.89 -8.36 -2.33
CA THR A 68 -3.27 -9.20 -1.19
C THR A 68 -2.73 -10.61 -1.42
N ARG A 69 -2.14 -11.20 -0.37
CA ARG A 69 -1.67 -12.58 -0.42
C ARG A 69 -2.81 -13.55 -0.12
N THR A 70 -3.02 -14.49 -1.03
CA THR A 70 -3.94 -15.62 -0.85
C THR A 70 -3.28 -16.72 -0.03
N SER A 71 -4.10 -17.61 0.53
CA SER A 71 -3.64 -18.82 1.24
C SER A 71 -2.75 -19.73 0.37
N GLY A 72 -2.90 -19.70 -0.96
CA GLY A 72 -2.06 -20.44 -1.90
C GLY A 72 -0.71 -19.78 -2.23
N GLY A 73 -0.32 -18.73 -1.52
CA GLY A 73 0.93 -17.99 -1.77
C GLY A 73 0.89 -17.05 -2.97
N LYS A 74 -0.20 -17.07 -3.74
CA LYS A 74 -0.45 -16.19 -4.89
C LYS A 74 -0.90 -14.79 -4.44
N LEU A 75 -0.70 -13.80 -5.29
CA LEU A 75 -1.03 -12.40 -5.07
C LEU A 75 -2.15 -11.96 -6.02
N HIS A 76 -3.16 -11.27 -5.48
CA HIS A 76 -4.14 -10.53 -6.27
C HIS A 76 -3.93 -9.03 -6.11
N LEU A 77 -4.02 -8.28 -7.21
CA LEU A 77 -3.98 -6.83 -7.13
C LEU A 77 -5.20 -6.35 -6.34
N VAL A 78 -5.01 -5.34 -5.50
CA VAL A 78 -6.14 -4.76 -4.77
C VAL A 78 -7.04 -4.03 -5.78
N PRO A 79 -8.35 -4.31 -5.84
CA PRO A 79 -9.25 -3.63 -6.76
C PRO A 79 -9.21 -2.10 -6.57
N GLY A 80 -9.09 -1.35 -7.67
CA GLY A 80 -9.09 0.12 -7.69
C GLY A 80 -7.80 0.81 -7.24
N VAL A 81 -6.97 0.17 -6.42
CA VAL A 81 -5.72 0.77 -5.88
C VAL A 81 -4.47 -0.08 -6.08
N GLY A 82 -4.58 -1.24 -6.76
CA GLY A 82 -3.50 -2.21 -6.88
C GLY A 82 -2.31 -1.74 -7.73
N LYS A 83 -2.47 -0.64 -8.47
CA LYS A 83 -1.43 0.01 -9.26
C LYS A 83 -1.50 1.51 -8.99
N VAL A 84 -0.49 2.06 -8.34
CA VAL A 84 -0.43 3.49 -7.99
C VAL A 84 0.73 4.13 -8.76
N PRO A 85 0.47 5.01 -9.74
CA PRO A 85 1.50 5.79 -10.40
C PRO A 85 2.16 6.76 -9.41
N LEU A 86 3.49 6.91 -9.50
CA LEU A 86 4.25 7.79 -8.59
C LEU A 86 4.37 9.24 -9.08
N ASN A 87 4.17 9.51 -10.38
CA ASN A 87 4.34 10.84 -10.97
C ASN A 87 3.48 11.93 -10.28
N ASP A 88 2.31 11.55 -9.78
CA ASP A 88 1.36 12.46 -9.10
C ASP A 88 1.11 12.03 -7.63
N ALA A 89 1.93 11.13 -7.09
CA ALA A 89 1.78 10.69 -5.72
C ALA A 89 2.43 11.68 -4.75
N THR A 90 1.73 12.01 -3.67
CA THR A 90 2.32 12.76 -2.54
C THR A 90 2.39 11.83 -1.34
N LEU A 91 3.58 11.65 -0.78
CA LEU A 91 3.75 10.99 0.51
C LEU A 91 3.53 12.03 1.61
N ILE A 92 2.63 11.71 2.53
CA ILE A 92 2.34 12.54 3.69
C ILE A 92 2.61 11.70 4.92
N GLU A 93 3.50 12.17 5.77
CA GLU A 93 3.75 11.58 7.08
C GLU A 93 2.56 11.90 8.00
N ASP A 94 2.12 10.92 8.80
CA ASP A 94 1.06 11.17 9.77
C ASP A 94 1.62 12.05 10.89
N PRO A 95 1.10 13.28 11.11
CA PRO A 95 1.57 14.14 12.18
C PRO A 95 1.35 13.54 13.58
N ASN A 96 0.51 12.51 13.72
CA ASN A 96 0.29 11.82 14.99
C ASN A 96 1.36 10.75 15.30
N ASP A 97 2.23 10.41 14.36
CA ASP A 97 3.29 9.39 14.53
C ASP A 97 4.56 9.93 15.22
N LEU A 98 4.52 11.16 15.75
CA LEU A 98 5.65 11.84 16.39
C LEU A 98 5.88 11.44 17.87
N GLY A 99 5.37 10.28 18.32
CA GLY A 99 5.22 9.98 19.76
C GLY A 99 6.09 8.89 20.39
N ASN A 100 6.83 8.07 19.65
CA ASN A 100 7.39 6.82 20.21
C ASN A 100 8.93 6.67 20.12
N GLN A 101 9.70 7.75 19.97
CA GLN A 101 11.16 7.69 19.96
C GLN A 101 11.82 8.53 21.06
N GLU A 102 11.40 8.41 22.32
CA GLU A 102 12.19 8.88 23.48
C GLU A 102 11.90 8.02 24.71
N ASP A 103 12.28 6.73 24.72
CA ASP A 103 12.60 6.01 25.97
C ASP A 103 13.43 4.75 25.68
N ASP A 104 14.75 4.91 25.60
CA ASP A 104 15.68 3.85 26.04
C ASP A 104 16.94 4.56 26.56
N GLY A 105 16.95 4.78 27.87
CA GLY A 105 18.06 5.38 28.63
C GLY A 105 19.17 4.40 28.99
#